data_AF-A0A512DK78-F1
#
_entry.id   AF-A0A512DK78-F1
#
_cell.length_a   1.000
_cell.length_b   1.000
_cell.length_c   1.000
_cell.angle_alpha   90.00
_cell.angle_beta   90.00
_cell.angle_gamma   90.00
#
_symmetry.space_group_name_H-M   'P 1'
#
loop_
_entity.id
_entity.type
_entity.pdbx_description
1 polymer ?
#
loop_
_entity_poly.entity_id
_entity_poly.type
_entity_poly.pdbx_seq_one_letter_code
_entity_poly.pdbx_strand_id
1 'polypeptide(L)' 'METYRKDYRPLPDTEGLEHVRMSNASSPLDYDKIRERMTAAEDHIRSRTEKMINRMRHQDLE' A
#
# COMPACT_ATOMS: atom_id res chain seq x y z
N MET A 1 -16.85 -31.34 4.88
CA MET A 1 -16.29 -29.97 4.81
C MET A 1 -14.80 -30.09 5.08
N GLU A 2 -13.98 -30.11 4.04
CA GLU A 2 -12.52 -30.15 4.18
C GLU A 2 -12.02 -28.73 4.47
N THR A 3 -11.37 -28.57 5.61
CA THR A 3 -10.71 -27.34 6.01
C THR A 3 -9.39 -27.26 5.25
N TYR A 4 -9.28 -26.30 4.33
CA TYR A 4 -8.01 -26.00 3.65
C TYR A 4 -6.97 -25.56 4.69
N ARG A 5 -6.18 -26.51 5.22
CA ARG A 5 -4.90 -26.19 5.86
C ARG A 5 -3.96 -25.76 4.75
N LYS A 6 -3.63 -24.47 4.72
CA LYS A 6 -2.52 -23.97 3.91
C LYS A 6 -1.24 -24.57 4.49
N ASP A 7 -0.79 -25.68 3.92
CA ASP A 7 0.56 -26.17 4.13
C ASP A 7 1.51 -25.09 3.58
N TYR A 8 2.12 -24.30 4.47
CA TYR A 8 3.22 -23.39 4.10
C TYR A 8 4.46 -24.23 3.79
N ARG A 9 4.42 -24.96 2.66
CA ARG A 9 5.61 -25.55 2.10
C ARG A 9 6.44 -24.42 1.46
N PRO A 10 7.76 -24.35 1.73
CA PRO A 10 8.64 -23.44 1.01
C PRO A 10 8.44 -23.64 -0.49
N LEU A 11 8.39 -22.54 -1.24
CA LEU A 11 8.39 -22.63 -2.69
C LEU A 11 9.67 -23.37 -3.11
N PRO A 12 9.59 -24.32 -4.06
CA PRO A 12 10.76 -25.05 -4.52
C PRO A 12 11.80 -24.05 -5.04
N ASP A 13 13.07 -24.36 -4.77
CA ASP A 13 14.20 -23.58 -5.25
C ASP A 13 14.06 -23.39 -6.77
N THR A 14 14.34 -22.18 -7.23
CA THR A 14 13.97 -21.66 -8.55
C THR A 14 14.72 -22.29 -9.73
N GLU A 15 15.27 -23.49 -9.56
CA GLU A 15 15.92 -24.28 -10.61
C GLU A 15 14.87 -24.66 -11.67
N GLY A 16 15.08 -24.21 -12.91
CA GLY A 16 14.14 -24.39 -14.02
C GLY A 16 13.20 -23.21 -14.30
N LEU A 17 13.24 -22.14 -13.51
CA LEU A 17 12.56 -20.86 -13.83
C LEU A 17 13.38 -19.97 -14.76
N GLU A 18 14.54 -20.43 -15.24
CA GLU A 18 15.48 -19.70 -16.11
C GLU A 18 14.83 -19.16 -17.39
N HIS A 19 13.68 -19.71 -17.79
CA HIS A 19 12.94 -19.32 -19.00
C HIS A 19 11.54 -18.78 -18.69
N VAL A 20 11.15 -18.70 -17.42
CA VAL A 20 9.99 -17.93 -17.00
C VAL A 20 10.39 -16.46 -17.02
N ARG A 21 10.40 -15.89 -18.23
CA ARG A 21 10.32 -14.45 -18.38
C ARG A 21 9.00 -14.04 -17.73
N MET A 22 9.07 -13.47 -16.54
CA MET A 22 8.00 -12.65 -16.00
C MET A 22 7.87 -11.47 -16.96
N SER A 23 7.13 -11.69 -18.05
CA SER A 23 6.81 -10.70 -19.07
C SER A 23 5.78 -9.75 -18.49
N ASN A 24 6.19 -9.00 -17.48
CA ASN A 24 5.70 -7.66 -17.29
C ASN A 24 6.95 -6.81 -17.38
N ALA A 25 7.03 -5.95 -18.39
CA ALA A 25 7.97 -4.85 -18.45
C ALA A 25 7.66 -3.85 -17.31
N SER A 26 7.69 -4.31 -16.06
CA SER A 26 7.52 -3.49 -14.89
C SER A 26 8.85 -2.76 -14.72
N SER A 27 8.85 -1.48 -15.09
CA SER A 27 9.88 -0.56 -14.64
C SER A 27 10.17 -0.79 -13.16
N PRO A 28 11.43 -0.70 -12.72
CA PRO A 28 11.78 -0.80 -11.31
C PRO A 28 10.84 0.08 -10.47
N LEU A 29 10.35 -0.45 -9.36
CA LEU A 29 9.55 0.36 -8.44
C LEU A 29 10.42 1.51 -7.93
N ASP A 30 10.02 2.73 -8.27
CA ASP A 30 10.64 3.95 -7.79
C ASP A 30 10.14 4.21 -6.36
N TYR A 31 10.84 3.63 -5.39
CA TYR A 31 10.49 3.71 -3.98
C TYR A 31 10.50 5.14 -3.45
N ASP A 32 11.37 6.01 -3.98
CA ASP A 32 11.44 7.42 -3.58
C ASP A 32 10.19 8.18 -4.03
N LYS A 33 9.75 7.96 -5.27
CA LYS A 33 8.52 8.53 -5.79
C LYS A 33 7.27 8.00 -5.09
N ILE A 34 7.27 6.72 -4.70
CA ILE A 34 6.18 6.14 -3.91
C ILE A 34 6.13 6.80 -2.53
N ARG A 35 7.29 6.97 -1.88
CA ARG A 35 7.40 7.63 -0.57
C ARG A 35 6.91 9.08 -0.64
N GLU A 36 7.34 9.85 -1.64
CA GLU A 36 6.91 11.23 -1.84
C GLU A 36 5.38 11.33 -1.97
N ARG A 37 4.78 10.43 -2.77
CA ARG A 37 3.31 10.36 -2.93
C ARG A 37 2.59 10.02 -1.63
N MET A 38 3.14 9.10 -0.84
CA MET A 38 2.55 8.74 0.46
C MET A 38 2.61 9.92 1.43
N THR A 39 3.76 10.60 1.53
CA THR A 39 3.90 11.78 2.38
C THR A 39 2.93 12.90 1.97
N ALA A 40 2.82 13.19 0.67
CA ALA A 40 1.86 14.18 0.17
C ALA A 40 0.40 13.81 0.49
N ALA A 41 0.05 12.53 0.41
CA ALA A 41 -1.29 12.04 0.74
C ALA A 41 -1.59 12.18 2.25
N GLU A 42 -0.62 11.83 3.11
CA GLU A 42 -0.74 11.97 4.56
C GLU A 42 -0.96 13.44 4.97
N ASP A 43 -0.22 14.37 4.38
CA ASP A 43 -0.34 15.80 4.68
C ASP A 43 -1.70 16.36 4.23
N HIS A 44 -2.19 15.93 3.06
CA HIS A 44 -3.51 16.33 2.58
C HIS A 44 -4.64 15.83 3.50
N ILE A 45 -4.57 14.58 3.96
CA ILE A 45 -5.55 14.01 4.90
C ILE A 45 -5.50 14.76 6.24
N ARG A 46 -4.30 15.04 6.75
CA ARG A 46 -4.10 15.78 8.00
C ARG A 46 -4.75 17.15 7.93
N SER A 47 -4.45 17.92 6.88
CA SER A 47 -5.02 19.27 6.70
C SER A 47 -6.55 19.25 6.60
N ARG A 48 -7.13 18.27 5.90
CA ARG A 48 -8.61 18.15 5.84
C ARG A 48 -9.21 17.80 7.20
N THR A 49 -8.56 16.91 7.94
CA THR A 49 -9.00 16.51 9.28
C THR A 49 -8.97 17.68 10.24
N GLU A 50 -7.89 18.47 10.25
CA GLU A 50 -7.78 19.69 11.07
C GLU A 50 -8.87 20.71 10.73
N LYS A 51 -9.11 20.96 9.44
CA LYS A 51 -10.19 21.86 8.99
C LYS A 51 -11.57 21.38 9.44
N MET A 52 -11.81 20.07 9.39
CA MET A 52 -13.06 19.47 9.84
C MET A 52 -13.24 19.60 11.36
N ILE A 53 -12.20 19.31 12.14
CA ILE A 53 -12.20 19.47 13.60
C ILE A 53 -12.47 20.92 13.99
N ASN A 54 -11.80 21.88 13.35
CA ASN A 54 -12.00 23.30 13.64
C ASN A 54 -13.43 23.74 13.31
N ARG A 55 -14.02 23.23 12.22
CA ARG A 55 -15.42 23.52 11.89
C ARG A 55 -16.38 23.00 12.95
N MET A 56 -16.21 21.76 13.41
CA MET A 56 -17.07 21.18 14.45
C MET A 56 -16.97 21.98 15.76
N ARG A 57 -15.74 22.33 16.18
CA ARG A 57 -15.53 23.16 17.37
C ARG A 57 -16.21 24.53 17.30
N HIS A 58 -16.26 25.15 16.12
CA HIS A 58 -16.96 26.41 15.93
C HIS A 58 -18.49 26.25 15.96
N GLN A 59 -19.02 25.14 15.46
CA GLN A 59 -20.46 24.86 15.51
C GLN A 59 -20.95 24.54 16.93
N ASP A 60 -20.11 23.97 17.79
CA ASP A 60 -20.46 23.67 19.19
C ASP A 60 -20.46 24.93 20.10
N LEU A 61 -19.99 26.08 19.59
CA LEU A 61 -19.88 27.35 20.32
C LEU A 61 -20.98 28.37 19.98
N GLU A 62 -21.83 28.09 18.98
CA GLU A 62 -23.01 28.89 18.59
C GLU A 62 -24.31 28.25 19.10
#